data_AF-A0A0B1RRF4-F1
#
_entry.id   AF-A0A0B1RRF4-F1
#
_cell.length_a   1.000
_cell.length_b   1.000
_cell.length_c   1.000
_cell.angle_alpha   90.00
_cell.angle_beta   90.00
_cell.angle_gamma   90.00
#
_symmetry.space_group_name_H-M   'P 1'
#
loop_
_entity.id
_entity.type
_entity.pdbx_description
1 polymer ?
#
loop_
_entity_poly.entity_id
_entity_poly.type
_entity_poly.pdbx_seq_one_letter_code
_entity_poly.pdbx_strand_id
1 'polypeptide(L)'
;MHATAVDSCLVCVRIHSHFLQGPVVEVEVETDSYGLRDFVVHSNSEMLGCVLRSEVKMYDIRGVSMSAIRHSEIDRLKPLPNISAVAMHKLRCMTVVGSSDGTINVYGQPKTSL
;
A
#
# COMPACT_ATOMS: atom_id res chain seq x y z
N MET A 1 -25.08 -15.33 3.53
CA MET A 1 -24.46 -14.00 3.32
C MET A 1 -23.49 -13.80 4.48
N HIS A 2 -22.17 -13.98 4.26
CA HIS A 2 -21.17 -13.67 5.28
C HIS A 2 -20.83 -12.18 5.15
N ALA A 3 -21.28 -11.37 6.10
CA ALA A 3 -20.78 -10.01 6.25
C ALA A 3 -19.37 -10.11 6.85
N THR A 4 -18.35 -9.83 6.05
CA THR A 4 -17.00 -9.54 6.56
C THR A 4 -17.05 -8.16 7.23
N ALA A 5 -16.72 -8.09 8.52
CA ALA A 5 -16.53 -6.82 9.20
C ALA A 5 -15.46 -6.02 8.45
N VAL A 6 -15.82 -4.79 8.07
CA VAL A 6 -14.89 -3.83 7.48
C VAL A 6 -14.45 -2.94 8.63
N ASP A 7 -13.21 -3.10 9.06
CA ASP A 7 -12.56 -2.20 10.02
C ASP A 7 -11.77 -1.15 9.23
N SER A 8 -11.57 0.06 9.78
CA SER A 8 -10.72 1.08 9.15
C SER A 8 -9.50 1.41 10.01
N CYS A 9 -8.39 1.73 9.34
CA CYS A 9 -7.14 2.15 9.96
C CYS A 9 -6.78 3.57 9.49
N LEU A 10 -6.35 4.43 10.41
CA LEU A 10 -5.97 5.81 10.11
C LEU A 10 -4.45 5.93 9.95
N VAL A 11 -4.00 6.39 8.79
CA VAL A 11 -2.59 6.76 8.53
C VAL A 11 -2.47 8.28 8.56
N CYS A 12 -1.64 8.80 9.46
CA CYS A 12 -1.46 10.24 9.65
C CYS A 12 -0.10 10.71 9.13
N VAL A 13 -0.10 11.69 8.23
CA VAL A 13 1.12 12.45 7.89
C VAL A 13 1.19 13.66 8.82
N ARG A 14 2.28 13.74 9.61
CA ARG A 14 2.53 14.84 10.54
C ARG A 14 3.83 15.54 10.16
N ILE A 15 3.79 16.87 10.15
CA ILE A 15 5.01 17.67 10.12
C ILE A 15 5.48 17.78 11.57
N HIS A 16 6.68 17.29 11.86
CA HIS A 16 7.31 17.55 13.16
C HIS A 16 7.79 19.00 13.17
N SER A 17 6.90 19.91 13.55
CA SER A 17 7.15 21.33 13.70
C SER A 17 6.57 21.79 15.03
N HIS A 18 7.28 22.68 15.71
CA HIS A 18 6.81 23.28 16.97
C HIS A 18 5.55 24.15 16.79
N PHE A 19 5.14 24.42 15.55
CA PHE A 19 4.06 25.35 15.22
C PHE A 19 2.72 24.69 14.87
N LEU A 20 2.70 23.41 14.51
CA LEU A 20 1.48 22.70 14.11
C LEU A 20 1.28 21.47 14.99
N GLN A 21 0.23 21.50 15.81
CA GLN A 21 -0.19 20.34 16.60
C GLN A 21 -1.33 19.64 15.87
N GLY A 22 -1.01 18.64 15.04
CA GLY A 22 -2.01 17.83 14.35
C GLY A 22 -1.48 17.13 13.10
N PRO A 23 -2.20 16.12 12.58
CA PRO A 23 -1.95 15.59 11.25
C PRO A 23 -2.26 16.64 10.19
N VAL A 24 -1.36 16.76 9.21
CA VAL A 24 -1.57 17.60 8.03
C VAL A 24 -2.42 16.87 7.00
N VAL A 25 -2.30 15.53 6.98
CA VAL A 25 -3.11 14.65 6.15
C VAL A 25 -3.49 13.43 6.99
N GLU A 26 -4.76 13.07 6.90
CA GLU A 26 -5.31 11.84 7.44
C GLU A 26 -5.82 10.98 6.28
N VAL A 27 -5.34 9.74 6.21
CA VAL A 27 -5.76 8.76 5.21
C VAL A 27 -6.50 7.66 5.94
N GLU A 28 -7.80 7.55 5.67
CA GLU A 28 -8.58 6.42 6.12
C GLU A 28 -8.38 5.26 5.13
N VAL A 29 -7.83 4.16 5.64
CA VAL A 29 -7.58 2.94 4.87
C VAL A 29 -8.63 1.93 5.29
N GLU A 30 -9.52 1.58 4.36
CA GLU A 30 -10.42 0.43 4.55
C GLU A 30 -9.59 -0.85 4.65
N THR A 31 -9.81 -1.61 5.72
CA THR A 31 -9.13 -2.86 6.01
C THR A 31 -10.11 -4.03 6.11
N ASP A 32 -9.60 -5.24 5.89
CA ASP A 32 -10.34 -6.45 6.20
C ASP A 32 -10.12 -6.81 7.69
N SER A 33 -10.60 -7.98 8.11
CA SER A 33 -10.42 -8.49 9.48
C SER A 33 -8.96 -8.67 9.92
N TYR A 34 -7.99 -8.52 9.01
CA TYR A 34 -6.57 -8.61 9.32
C TYR A 34 -5.93 -7.24 9.56
N GLY A 35 -6.66 -6.15 9.32
CA GLY A 35 -6.20 -4.79 9.54
C GLY A 35 -5.05 -4.35 8.62
N LEU A 36 -4.44 -3.22 8.97
CA LEU A 36 -3.20 -2.74 8.35
C LEU A 36 -2.02 -3.54 8.91
N ARG A 37 -1.23 -4.16 8.02
CA ARG A 37 -0.11 -5.01 8.42
C ARG A 37 1.23 -4.29 8.45
N ASP A 38 1.42 -3.37 7.51
CA ASP A 38 2.64 -2.59 7.38
C ASP A 38 2.38 -1.32 6.56
N PHE A 39 3.35 -0.41 6.53
CA PHE A 39 3.32 0.75 5.64
C PHE A 39 4.71 1.00 5.05
N VAL A 40 4.74 1.48 3.82
CA VAL A 40 5.97 1.80 3.09
C VAL A 40 5.90 3.22 2.58
N VAL A 41 6.99 3.97 2.68
CA VAL A 41 7.06 5.36 2.20
C VAL A 41 8.19 5.47 1.18
N HIS A 42 7.88 6.02 0.01
CA HIS A 42 8.88 6.32 -0.98
C HIS A 42 9.61 7.60 -0.62
N SER A 43 10.93 7.53 -0.40
CA SER A 43 11.72 8.65 0.09
C SER A 43 11.71 9.89 -0.80
N ASN A 44 11.53 9.71 -2.12
CA ASN A 44 11.71 10.77 -3.12
C ASN A 44 10.49 11.06 -4.01
N SER A 45 9.39 10.32 -3.88
CA SER A 45 8.27 10.41 -4.84
C SER A 45 6.95 10.80 -4.19
N GLU A 46 7.02 11.35 -2.96
CA GLU A 46 5.84 11.81 -2.21
C GLU A 46 4.70 10.79 -2.21
N MET A 47 5.05 9.52 -2.02
CA MET A 47 4.13 8.39 -2.15
C MET A 47 4.29 7.46 -0.97
N LEU A 48 3.17 6.90 -0.51
CA LEU A 48 3.13 5.88 0.53
C LEU A 48 2.26 4.70 0.08
N GLY A 49 2.53 3.53 0.63
CA GLY A 49 1.78 2.31 0.42
C GLY A 49 1.34 1.73 1.75
N CYS A 50 0.06 1.42 1.86
CA CYS A 50 -0.53 0.74 3.00
C CYS A 50 -0.62 -0.75 2.66
N VAL A 51 0.05 -1.59 3.44
CA VAL A 51 0.14 -3.03 3.19
C VAL A 51 -0.96 -3.74 3.95
N LEU A 52 -1.90 -4.32 3.20
CA LEU A 52 -2.98 -5.14 3.72
C LEU A 52 -2.63 -6.63 3.55
N ARG A 53 -3.58 -7.52 3.86
CA ARG A 53 -3.36 -8.98 3.74
C ARG A 53 -2.87 -9.39 2.35
N SER A 54 -3.57 -8.97 1.29
CA SER A 54 -3.34 -9.43 -0.09
C SER A 54 -3.19 -8.30 -1.11
N GLU A 55 -3.15 -7.05 -0.65
CA GLU A 55 -2.98 -5.88 -1.52
C GLU A 55 -2.14 -4.80 -0.86
N VAL A 56 -1.53 -3.95 -1.68
CA VAL A 56 -0.90 -2.69 -1.27
C VAL A 56 -1.69 -1.54 -1.85
N LYS A 57 -2.33 -0.74 -1.01
CA LYS A 57 -3.04 0.49 -1.44
C LYS A 57 -2.05 1.65 -1.47
N MET A 58 -1.89 2.28 -2.62
CA MET A 58 -0.93 3.35 -2.86
C MET A 58 -1.62 4.71 -2.79
N TYR A 59 -1.00 5.64 -2.09
CA TYR A 59 -1.48 7.01 -1.91
C TYR A 59 -0.36 8.00 -2.17
N ASP A 60 -0.70 9.19 -2.65
CA ASP A 60 0.23 10.31 -2.62
C ASP A 60 0.33 10.91 -1.20
N ILE A 61 1.28 11.83 -0.99
CA ILE A 61 1.51 12.46 0.32
C ILE A 61 0.34 13.33 0.80
N ARG A 62 -0.60 13.66 -0.10
CA ARG A 62 -1.83 14.40 0.20
C ARG A 62 -2.97 13.47 0.60
N GLY A 63 -2.74 12.15 0.58
CA GLY A 63 -3.73 11.14 0.93
C GLY A 63 -4.63 10.73 -0.24
N VAL A 64 -4.33 11.14 -1.47
CA VAL A 64 -5.13 10.77 -2.64
C VAL A 64 -4.76 9.36 -3.07
N SER A 65 -5.78 8.49 -3.18
CA SER A 65 -5.60 7.12 -3.69
C SER A 65 -5.10 7.15 -5.14
N MET A 66 -3.98 6.45 -5.39
CA MET A 66 -3.34 6.39 -6.71
C MET A 66 -3.61 5.06 -7.40
N SER A 67 -3.38 3.95 -6.71
CA SER A 67 -3.49 2.60 -7.27
C SER A 67 -3.58 1.54 -6.17
N ALA A 68 -3.96 0.33 -6.54
CA ALA A 68 -3.88 -0.84 -5.67
C ALA A 68 -3.08 -1.94 -6.37
N ILE A 69 -2.02 -2.42 -5.72
CA ILE A 69 -1.21 -3.53 -6.19
C ILE A 69 -1.77 -4.80 -5.56
N ARG A 70 -2.41 -5.62 -6.37
CA ARG A 70 -2.92 -6.95 -5.97
C ARG A 70 -2.05 -8.02 -6.60
N HIS A 71 -1.76 -9.08 -5.85
CA HIS A 71 -1.23 -10.28 -6.47
C HIS A 71 -2.24 -10.78 -7.51
N SER A 72 -1.75 -11.12 -8.70
CA SER A 72 -2.57 -11.47 -9.85
C SER A 72 -3.44 -12.71 -9.58
N GLU A 73 -4.70 -12.64 -10.00
CA GLU A 73 -5.67 -13.73 -10.09
C GLU A 73 -5.31 -14.79 -11.14
N ILE A 74 -4.03 -15.18 -11.26
CA ILE A 74 -3.61 -16.21 -12.24
C ILE A 74 -4.38 -17.52 -12.00
N ASP A 75 -4.79 -17.77 -10.76
CA ASP A 75 -5.80 -18.76 -10.40
C ASP A 75 -6.98 -18.07 -9.69
N ARG A 76 -8.05 -17.70 -10.42
CA ARG A 76 -9.32 -17.21 -9.83
C ARG A 76 -9.96 -18.17 -8.80
N LEU A 77 -9.47 -19.40 -8.74
CA LEU A 77 -9.94 -20.46 -7.85
C LEU A 77 -9.13 -20.57 -6.55
N LYS A 78 -8.01 -19.85 -6.41
CA LYS A 78 -7.18 -19.88 -5.21
C LYS A 78 -7.33 -18.59 -4.41
N PRO A 79 -7.33 -18.68 -3.06
CA PRO A 79 -7.26 -17.48 -2.23
C PRO A 79 -5.97 -16.71 -2.56
N LEU A 80 -6.07 -15.38 -2.63
CA LEU A 80 -4.92 -14.51 -2.88
C LEU A 80 -3.84 -14.78 -1.82
N PRO A 81 -2.57 -14.95 -2.22
CA PRO A 81 -1.49 -15.16 -1.26
C PRO A 81 -1.33 -13.93 -0.38
N ASN A 82 -0.99 -14.18 0.89
CA ASN A 82 -0.71 -13.11 1.84
C ASN A 82 0.61 -12.42 1.45
N ILE A 83 0.61 -11.09 1.43
CA ILE A 83 1.84 -10.30 1.26
C ILE A 83 2.71 -10.46 2.49
N SER A 84 3.99 -10.83 2.31
CA SER A 84 4.95 -11.01 3.41
C SER A 84 5.93 -9.85 3.54
N ALA A 85 6.23 -9.16 2.43
CA ALA A 85 7.17 -8.04 2.41
C ALA A 85 6.86 -7.08 1.27
N VAL A 86 7.10 -5.79 1.50
CA VAL A 86 6.99 -4.73 0.48
C VAL A 86 8.21 -3.82 0.58
N ALA A 87 8.77 -3.44 -0.56
CA ALA A 87 9.85 -2.46 -0.62
C ALA A 87 9.68 -1.53 -1.83
N MET A 88 10.08 -0.27 -1.66
CA MET A 88 10.11 0.70 -2.76
C MET A 88 11.54 1.01 -3.17
N HIS A 89 11.77 1.13 -4.47
CA HIS A 89 13.08 1.47 -4.99
C HIS A 89 13.42 2.93 -4.67
N LYS A 90 14.65 3.22 -4.22
CA LYS A 90 15.03 4.54 -3.70
C LYS A 90 14.84 5.71 -4.69
N LEU A 91 15.11 5.48 -5.97
CA LEU A 91 15.18 6.55 -6.99
C LEU A 91 14.09 6.49 -8.05
N ARG A 92 13.33 5.40 -8.12
CA ARG A 92 12.38 5.14 -9.21
C ARG A 92 11.11 4.66 -8.58
N CYS A 93 9.97 5.05 -9.14
CA CYS A 93 8.65 4.58 -8.70
C CYS A 93 8.44 3.11 -9.09
N MET A 94 9.20 2.23 -8.42
CA MET A 94 9.11 0.78 -8.53
C MET A 94 8.84 0.20 -7.14
N THR A 95 7.90 -0.72 -7.08
CA THR A 95 7.47 -1.39 -5.84
C THR A 95 7.69 -2.89 -6.00
N VAL A 96 8.41 -3.49 -5.07
CA VAL A 96 8.59 -4.94 -4.97
C VAL A 96 7.61 -5.48 -3.93
N VAL A 97 6.86 -6.52 -4.29
CA VAL A 97 5.93 -7.21 -3.39
C VAL A 97 6.34 -8.68 -3.32
N GLY A 98 6.69 -9.12 -2.13
CA GLY A 98 6.93 -10.52 -1.80
C GLY A 98 5.70 -11.13 -1.15
N SER A 99 5.29 -12.30 -1.63
CA SER A 99 4.16 -13.06 -1.11
C SER A 99 4.61 -14.29 -0.33
N SER A 100 3.72 -14.77 0.53
CA SER A 100 3.93 -15.94 1.39
C SER A 100 4.01 -17.26 0.60
N ASP A 101 3.59 -17.25 -0.67
CA ASP A 101 3.73 -18.37 -1.60
C ASP A 101 5.11 -18.45 -2.27
N GLY A 102 6.03 -17.55 -1.92
CA GLY A 102 7.37 -17.47 -2.49
C GLY A 102 7.46 -16.62 -3.76
N THR A 103 6.35 -16.06 -4.25
CA THR A 103 6.34 -15.19 -5.43
C THR A 103 6.87 -13.80 -5.08
N ILE A 104 7.76 -13.27 -5.92
CA ILE A 104 8.24 -11.89 -5.85
C ILE A 104 7.90 -11.18 -7.15
N ASN A 105 7.08 -10.13 -7.08
CA ASN A 105 6.70 -9.31 -8.23
C ASN A 105 7.29 -7.91 -8.11
N VAL A 106 7.71 -7.34 -9.23
CA VAL A 106 8.21 -5.96 -9.33
C VAL A 106 7.26 -5.16 -10.22
N TYR A 107 6.66 -4.14 -9.65
CA TYR A 107 5.75 -3.21 -10.31
C TYR A 107 6.49 -1.90 -10.56
N GLY A 108 6.28 -1.28 -11.72
CA GLY A 108 6.85 0.03 -12.04
C GLY A 108 5.90 0.81 -12.93
N GLN A 109 6.16 2.10 -13.09
CA GLN A 109 5.42 2.90 -14.06
C GLN A 109 5.58 2.32 -15.48
N PRO A 110 4.53 2.36 -16.31
CA PRO A 110 4.63 1.99 -17.71
C PRO A 110 5.78 2.76 -18.35
N LYS A 111 6.65 2.07 -19.09
CA LYS A 111 7.65 2.76 -19.91
C LYS A 111 6.88 3.53 -20.97
N THR A 112 6.79 4.84 -20.83
CA THR A 112 6.42 5.71 -21.95
C THR A 112 7.51 5.54 -22.99
N SER A 113 7.18 4.90 -24.12
CA SER A 113 8.01 4.99 -25.32
C SER A 113 8.08 6.46 -25.70
N LEU A 114 9.23 7.08 -25.47
CA LEU A 114 9.59 8.38 -26.05
C LEU A 114 9.72 8.23 -27.57
#